data_AF-C6T1U4-F1
#
_entry.id   AF-C6T1U4-F1
#
_cell.length_a   1.000
_cell.length_b   1.000
_cell.length_c   1.000
_cell.angle_alpha   90.00
_cell.angle_beta   90.00
_cell.angle_gamma   90.00
#
_symmetry.space_group_name_H-M   'P 1'
#
loop_
_entity.id
_entity.type
_entity.pdbx_description
1 polymer ?
#
loop_
_entity_poly.entity_id
_entity_poly.type
_entity_poly.pdbx_seq_one_letter_code
_entity_poly.pdbx_strand_id
1 'polypeptide(L)' 'MGGSLCFEVCYFSSLQKDSPLGLPTQSAHPARFSPDDKYSRQRVLLKKRFGLLPTQQPPPKY' A
#
# COMPACT_ATOMS: atom_id res chain seq x y z
N MET A 1 20.58 8.69 12.00
CA MET A 1 19.98 9.81 11.27
C MET A 1 19.48 9.27 9.92
N GLY A 2 18.22 9.55 9.56
CA GLY A 2 17.70 9.41 8.19
C GLY A 2 17.05 8.06 7.88
N GLY A 3 15.73 8.03 7.84
CA GLY A 3 14.91 6.81 7.74
C GLY A 3 14.92 6.14 6.38
N SER A 4 15.02 4.81 6.42
CA SER A 4 14.67 3.89 5.34
C SER A 4 13.15 3.87 5.15
N LEU A 5 12.62 4.90 4.49
CA LEU A 5 11.29 4.90 3.89
C LEU A 5 11.47 4.84 2.37
N CYS A 6 12.04 3.76 1.85
CA CYS A 6 11.84 3.37 0.45
C CYS A 6 10.40 2.83 0.31
N PHE A 7 9.42 3.73 0.42
CA PHE A 7 8.10 3.55 -0.19
C PHE A 7 8.26 3.79 -1.71
N GLU A 8 9.07 2.96 -2.37
CA GLU A 8 9.17 3.00 -3.83
C GLU A 8 8.11 2.05 -4.42
N VAL A 9 6.84 2.41 -4.22
CA VAL A 9 5.80 1.81 -5.05
C VAL A 9 5.90 2.55 -6.38
N CYS A 10 6.31 1.88 -7.45
CA CYS A 10 6.23 2.41 -8.79
C CYS A 10 4.75 2.70 -9.12
N TYR A 11 4.29 3.93 -8.87
CA TYR A 11 2.99 4.43 -9.26
C TYR A 11 3.02 4.70 -10.77
N PHE A 12 2.31 3.90 -11.55
CA PHE A 12 2.32 4.02 -13.01
C PHE A 12 0.94 4.39 -13.57
N SER A 13 0.95 5.31 -14.52
CA SER A 13 -0.19 5.84 -15.29
C SER A 13 -0.18 5.37 -16.75
N SER A 14 0.61 4.35 -17.11
CA SER A 14 0.76 3.85 -18.50
C SER A 14 0.50 2.32 -18.63
N LEU A 15 0.44 1.82 -19.87
CA LEU A 15 -0.02 0.45 -20.22
C LEU A 15 1.05 -0.66 -20.16
N GLN A 16 2.29 -0.34 -19.81
CA GLN A 16 3.40 -1.31 -19.67
C GLN A 16 3.27 -2.11 -18.36
N LYS A 17 3.51 -3.43 -18.44
CA LYS A 17 3.33 -4.38 -17.32
C LYS A 17 4.49 -4.39 -16.33
N ASP A 18 5.70 -4.12 -16.83
CA ASP A 18 6.93 -4.21 -16.05
C ASP A 18 7.57 -2.83 -15.87
N SER A 19 8.03 -2.56 -14.65
CA SER A 19 8.85 -1.37 -14.35
C SER A 19 10.21 -1.50 -15.07
N PRO A 20 10.92 -0.39 -15.40
CA PRO A 20 12.30 -0.45 -15.90
C PRO A 20 13.27 -1.19 -14.95
N LEU A 21 12.88 -1.40 -13.70
CA LEU A 21 13.62 -2.19 -12.70
C LEU A 21 13.20 -3.67 -12.66
N GLY A 22 12.32 -4.13 -13.55
CA GLY A 22 11.81 -5.50 -13.60
C GLY A 22 10.79 -5.83 -12.50
N LEU A 23 10.33 -4.84 -11.73
CA LEU A 23 9.32 -5.03 -10.69
C LEU A 23 7.90 -5.03 -11.28
N PRO A 24 6.99 -5.88 -10.76
CA PRO A 24 5.61 -5.87 -11.17
C PRO A 24 4.96 -4.54 -10.80
N THR A 25 4.31 -3.91 -11.78
CA THR A 25 3.61 -2.64 -11.57
C THR A 25 2.35 -2.82 -10.73
N GLN A 26 2.04 -1.83 -9.89
CA GLN A 26 0.82 -1.79 -9.08
C GLN A 26 -0.05 -0.61 -9.52
N SER A 27 -1.37 -0.75 -9.39
CA SER A 27 -2.30 0.31 -9.77
C SER A 27 -2.05 1.58 -8.94
N ALA A 28 -1.82 2.69 -9.63
CA ALA A 28 -1.67 4.01 -9.00
C ALA A 28 -2.95 4.51 -8.32
N HIS A 29 -4.11 3.94 -8.66
CA HIS A 29 -5.38 4.29 -8.04
C HIS A 29 -5.61 3.48 -6.76
N PRO A 30 -6.07 4.10 -5.67
CA PRO A 30 -6.40 3.37 -4.46
C PRO A 30 -7.56 2.40 -4.73
N ALA A 31 -7.51 1.23 -4.10
CA ALA A 31 -8.59 0.25 -4.18
C ALA A 31 -9.91 0.91 -3.72
N ARG A 32 -10.91 0.88 -4.59
CA ARG A 32 -12.23 1.48 -4.34
C ARG A 32 -12.92 0.75 -3.18
N PHE A 33 -13.54 1.53 -2.29
CA PHE A 33 -14.34 0.96 -1.19
C PHE A 33 -15.63 0.36 -1.76
N SER A 34 -15.87 -0.90 -1.43
CA SER A 34 -17.13 -1.60 -1.71
C SER A 34 -17.82 -1.93 -0.39
N PRO A 35 -19.07 -1.52 -0.16
CA PRO A 35 -19.79 -1.81 1.07
C PRO A 35 -19.99 -3.33 1.28
N ASP A 36 -20.13 -4.09 0.20
CA ASP A 36 -20.27 -5.57 0.21
C ASP A 36 -18.94 -6.32 0.26
N ASP A 37 -17.82 -5.67 0.58
CA ASP A 37 -16.52 -6.33 0.72
C ASP A 37 -16.53 -7.35 1.88
N LYS A 38 -16.92 -8.59 1.56
CA LYS A 38 -17.00 -9.74 2.47
C LYS A 38 -15.67 -10.03 3.17
N TYR A 39 -14.55 -9.63 2.57
CA TYR A 39 -13.20 -9.89 3.08
C TYR A 39 -12.56 -8.68 3.77
N SER A 40 -13.31 -7.59 3.95
CA SER A 40 -12.87 -6.39 4.67
C SER A 40 -12.31 -6.71 6.06
N ARG A 41 -12.99 -7.57 6.84
CA ARG A 41 -12.55 -8.02 8.17
C ARG A 41 -11.19 -8.71 8.12
N GLN A 42 -11.01 -9.64 7.19
CA GLN A 42 -9.79 -10.43 7.05
C GLN A 42 -8.62 -9.55 6.59
N ARG A 43 -8.88 -8.60 5.68
CA ARG A 43 -7.91 -7.59 5.25
C ARG A 43 -7.41 -6.75 6.41
N VAL A 44 -8.29 -6.31 7.31
CA VAL A 44 -7.90 -5.57 8.52
C VAL A 44 -7.08 -6.44 9.47
N LEU A 45 -7.48 -7.70 9.70
CA LEU A 45 -6.73 -8.63 10.57
C LEU A 45 -5.32 -8.92 10.04
N LEU A 46 -5.17 -9.13 8.73
CA LEU A 46 -3.87 -9.28 8.08
C LEU A 46 -2.99 -8.04 8.29
N LYS A 47 -3.52 -6.84 8.02
CA LYS A 47 -2.77 -5.59 8.24
C LYS A 47 -2.33 -5.41 9.70
N LYS A 48 -3.17 -5.80 10.66
CA LYS A 48 -2.83 -5.76 12.09
C LYS A 48 -1.68 -6.73 12.45
N ARG A 49 -1.70 -7.96 11.91
CA ARG A 49 -0.65 -8.97 12.17
C ARG A 49 0.73 -8.54 11.67
N PHE A 50 0.77 -7.87 10.52
CA PHE A 50 2.03 -7.41 9.91
C PHE A 50 2.43 -5.99 10.33
N GLY A 51 1.72 -5.34 11.26
CA GLY A 51 2.08 -3.99 11.70
C GLY A 51 1.89 -2.89 10.64
N LEU A 52 1.10 -3.16 9.60
CA LEU A 52 0.93 -2.30 8.41
C LEU A 52 -0.19 -1.26 8.60
N LEU A 53 -0.82 -1.19 9.77
CA LEU A 53 -1.93 -0.29 10.00
C LEU A 53 -1.40 1.11 10.37
N PRO A 54 -1.88 2.19 9.71
CA PRO A 54 -1.41 3.55 10.01
C PRO A 54 -1.63 3.96 11.47
N THR A 55 -2.63 3.38 12.13
CA THR A 55 -2.93 3.61 13.55
C THR A 55 -1.90 3.01 14.51
N GLN A 56 -1.03 2.11 14.03
CA GLN A 56 0.08 1.56 14.81
C GLN A 56 1.33 2.45 14.75
N GLN A 57 1.37 3.39 13.81
CA GLN A 57 2.49 4.32 13.64
C GLN A 57 2.32 5.52 14.57
N PRO A 58 3.43 6.13 15.02
CA PRO A 58 3.35 7.38 15.79
C PRO A 58 2.65 8.47 14.97
N PRO A 59 1.99 9.44 15.64
CA PRO A 59 1.31 10.53 14.94
C PRO A 59 2.30 11.30 14.05
N PRO A 60 1.87 11.77 12.87
CA PRO A 60 2.71 12.60 12.02
C PRO A 60 3.11 13.86 12.78
N LYS A 61 4.41 14.16 12.82
CA LYS A 61 4.92 15.44 13.33
C LYS A 61 4.82 16.47 12.20
N TYR A 62 4.11 17.55 12.47
CA TYR A 62 3.95 18.69 11.56
C TYR A 62 5.06 19.71 11.76
#